data_AF-A0A8X6U5D9-F1
#
_entry.id   AF-A0A8X6U5D9-F1
#
_cell.length_a   1.000
_cell.length_b   1.000
_cell.length_c   1.000
_cell.angle_alpha   90.00
_cell.angle_beta   90.00
_cell.angle_gamma   90.00
#
_symmetry.space_group_name_H-M   'P 1'
#
loop_
_entity.id
_entity.type
_entity.pdbx_description
1 polymer ?
#
loop_
_entity_poly.entity_id
_entity_poly.type
_entity_poly.pdbx_seq_one_letter_code
_entity_poly.pdbx_strand_id
1 'polypeptide(L)'
;MGGLIASFISKWLTKKSYVGVNKLRKGFTFVGALGFSFCMLGIFLAECNIVINILCFTLSLFSSGVALAGIMIAGVDMTPMFAGTLMGVASTIGGLSTVIIPLLTGYLTTHVSKE
;
A
#
# COMPACT_ATOMS: atom_id res chain seq x y z
N MET A 1 -10.61 3.10 -5.74
CA MET A 1 -11.82 2.99 -4.89
C MET A 1 -11.53 2.85 -3.40
N GLY A 2 -10.55 2.03 -2.98
CA GLY A 2 -10.20 1.87 -1.55
C GLY A 2 -9.97 3.17 -0.78
N GLY A 3 -9.21 4.12 -1.34
CA GLY A 3 -8.94 5.42 -0.69
C GLY A 3 -10.18 6.29 -0.42
N LEU A 4 -11.24 6.20 -1.24
CA LEU A 4 -12.48 6.95 -1.03
C LEU A 4 -13.28 6.37 0.15
N ILE A 5 -13.35 5.04 0.23
CA ILE A 5 -14.03 4.31 1.30
C ILE A 5 -13.32 4.57 2.62
N ALA A 6 -11.99 4.53 2.63
CA ALA A 6 -11.19 4.88 3.80
C ALA A 6 -11.38 6.34 4.23
N SER A 7 -11.47 7.28 3.29
CA SER A 7 -11.77 8.69 3.60
C SER A 7 -13.18 8.86 4.19
N PHE A 8 -14.18 8.17 3.66
CA PHE A 8 -15.55 8.23 4.16
C PHE A 8 -15.65 7.67 5.58
N ILE A 9 -15.02 6.51 5.83
CA ILE A 9 -14.94 5.87 7.14
C ILE A 9 -14.16 6.74 8.12
N SER A 10 -13.03 7.32 7.71
CA SER A 10 -12.22 8.21 8.55
C SER A 10 -12.98 9.48 8.94
N LYS A 11 -13.78 10.05 8.01
CA LYS A 11 -14.70 11.16 8.31
C LYS A 11 -15.80 10.75 9.30
N TRP A 12 -16.40 9.58 9.10
CA TRP A 12 -17.44 9.06 9.99
C TRP A 12 -16.92 8.84 11.43
N LEU A 13 -15.71 8.28 11.54
CA LEU A 13 -15.09 7.94 12.83
C LEU A 13 -14.58 9.18 13.57
N THR A 14 -14.11 10.19 12.83
CA THR A 14 -13.73 11.51 13.37
C THR A 14 -14.95 12.27 13.87
N LYS A 15 -16.09 12.21 13.16
CA LYS A 15 -17.35 12.87 13.56
C LYS A 15 -17.88 12.38 14.91
N LYS A 16 -17.49 11.17 15.32
CA LYS A 16 -17.87 10.57 16.61
C LYS A 16 -16.90 10.89 17.75
N SER A 17 -15.78 11.60 17.49
CA SER A 17 -14.77 12.04 18.47
C SER A 17 -14.11 10.93 19.32
N TYR A 18 -14.18 9.66 18.91
CA TYR A 18 -13.67 8.53 19.70
C TYR A 18 -12.14 8.38 19.65
N VAL A 19 -11.47 8.83 18.58
CA VAL A 19 -10.03 8.64 18.38
C VAL A 19 -9.45 9.79 17.57
N GLY A 20 -8.27 10.30 17.96
CA GLY A 20 -7.57 11.35 17.22
C GLY A 20 -7.29 10.94 15.77
N VAL A 21 -7.56 11.88 14.85
CA VAL A 21 -7.49 11.68 13.39
C VAL A 21 -6.15 11.08 12.95
N ASN A 22 -5.07 11.46 13.63
CA ASN A 22 -3.73 10.97 13.31
C ASN A 22 -3.51 9.49 13.66
N LYS A 23 -4.02 9.03 14.83
CA LYS A 23 -3.93 7.62 15.24
C LYS A 23 -4.79 6.71 14.35
N LEU A 24 -5.97 7.20 13.94
CA LEU A 24 -6.85 6.49 13.02
C LEU A 24 -6.24 6.32 11.63
N ARG A 25 -5.65 7.37 11.06
CA ARG A 25 -4.98 7.30 9.77
C ARG A 25 -3.80 6.34 9.79
N LYS A 26 -2.97 6.42 10.84
CA LYS A 26 -1.82 5.53 11.01
C LYS A 26 -2.24 4.07 11.18
N GLY A 27 -3.31 3.82 11.94
CA GLY A 27 -3.93 2.50 12.08
C GLY A 27 -4.49 1.95 10.78
N PHE A 28 -5.23 2.76 10.01
CA PHE A 28 -5.77 2.36 8.70
C PHE A 28 -4.68 2.03 7.69
N THR A 29 -3.60 2.81 7.64
CA THR A 29 -2.45 2.51 6.79
C THR A 29 -1.76 1.22 7.22
N PHE A 30 -1.60 0.99 8.52
CA PHE A 30 -1.00 -0.24 9.04
C PHE A 30 -1.84 -1.48 8.72
N VAL A 31 -3.16 -1.41 8.96
CA VAL A 31 -4.10 -2.49 8.62
C VAL A 31 -4.15 -2.72 7.10
N GLY A 32 -4.09 -1.66 6.30
CA GLY A 32 -4.02 -1.75 4.84
C GLY A 32 -2.73 -2.42 4.33
N ALA A 33 -1.59 -2.10 4.95
CA ALA A 33 -0.30 -2.72 4.64
C ALA A 33 -0.26 -4.21 5.06
N LEU A 34 -0.79 -4.53 6.25
CA LEU A 34 -0.95 -5.92 6.69
C LEU A 34 -1.87 -6.70 5.74
N GLY A 35 -3.02 -6.12 5.37
CA GLY A 35 -3.97 -6.74 4.45
C GLY A 35 -3.34 -7.01 3.07
N PHE A 36 -2.50 -6.10 2.57
CA PHE A 36 -1.74 -6.31 1.34
C PHE A 36 -0.76 -7.49 1.46
N SER A 37 0.00 -7.55 2.57
CA SER A 37 0.97 -8.62 2.82
C SER A 37 0.31 -10.00 2.91
N PHE A 38 -0.79 -10.12 3.67
CA PHE A 38 -1.54 -11.37 3.78
C PHE A 38 -2.17 -11.79 2.44
N CYS A 39 -2.71 -10.85 1.67
CA CYS A 39 -3.27 -11.18 0.35
C CYS A 39 -2.17 -11.63 -0.64
N MET A 40 -0.97 -11.05 -0.59
CA MET A 40 0.16 -11.49 -1.41
C MET A 40 0.63 -12.90 -1.05
N LEU A 41 0.68 -13.24 0.25
CA LEU A 41 0.94 -14.62 0.68
C LEU A 41 -0.15 -15.58 0.21
N GLY A 42 -1.41 -15.17 0.25
CA GLY A 42 -2.54 -15.96 -0.26
C GLY A 42 -2.45 -16.26 -1.76
N ILE A 43 -1.95 -15.31 -2.55
CA ILE A 43 -1.70 -15.49 -3.99
C ILE A 43 -0.63 -16.55 -4.24
N PHE A 44 0.47 -16.51 -3.48
CA PHE A 44 1.54 -17.51 -3.58
C PHE A 44 1.06 -18.93 -3.29
N LEU A 45 0.08 -19.10 -2.39
CA LEU A 45 -0.46 -20.40 -2.00
C LEU A 45 -1.61 -20.88 -2.91
N ALA A 46 -2.18 -20.01 -3.75
CA ALA A 46 -3.38 -20.31 -4.53
C ALA A 46 -3.12 -21.06 -5.86
N GLU A 47 -1.85 -21.22 -6.24
CA GLU A 47 -1.31 -21.98 -7.39
C GLU A 47 -2.29 -22.24 -8.55
N CYS A 48 -3.18 -23.22 -8.42
CA CYS A 48 -4.03 -23.75 -9.49
C CYS A 48 -5.43 -23.11 -9.58
N ASN A 49 -5.91 -22.38 -8.57
CA ASN A 49 -7.27 -21.82 -8.58
C ASN A 49 -7.30 -20.34 -9.01
N ILE A 50 -7.60 -20.14 -10.30
CA ILE A 50 -7.66 -18.84 -10.96
C ILE A 50 -8.64 -17.89 -10.25
N VAL A 51 -9.78 -18.40 -9.78
CA VAL A 51 -10.83 -17.57 -9.15
C VAL A 51 -10.34 -16.98 -7.84
N ILE A 52 -9.71 -17.80 -6.99
CA ILE A 52 -9.18 -17.38 -5.69
C ILE A 52 -8.02 -16.41 -5.86
N ASN A 53 -7.16 -16.66 -6.86
CA ASN A 53 -6.03 -15.80 -7.17
C ASN A 53 -6.48 -14.40 -7.60
N ILE A 54 -7.44 -14.30 -8.53
CA ILE A 54 -7.99 -13.01 -8.99
C ILE A 54 -8.65 -12.24 -7.84
N LEU A 55 -9.38 -12.95 -6.97
CA LEU A 55 -10.03 -12.35 -5.78
C LEU A 55 -9.00 -11.79 -4.81
N CYS A 56 -7.97 -12.56 -4.44
CA CYS A 56 -6.89 -12.09 -3.56
C CYS A 56 -6.10 -10.95 -4.19
N PHE A 57 -5.85 -11.00 -5.50
CA PHE A 57 -5.16 -9.95 -6.23
C PHE A 57 -5.98 -8.64 -6.26
N THR A 58 -7.28 -8.73 -6.52
CA THR A 58 -8.16 -7.56 -6.50
C THR A 58 -8.26 -6.95 -5.10
N LEU A 59 -8.33 -7.80 -4.07
CA LEU A 59 -8.37 -7.37 -2.67
C LEU A 59 -7.06 -6.72 -2.22
N SER A 60 -5.91 -7.23 -2.68
CA SER A 60 -4.60 -6.64 -2.41
C SER A 60 -4.49 -5.25 -3.02
N LEU A 61 -4.87 -5.08 -4.29
CA LEU A 61 -4.89 -3.78 -4.97
C LEU A 61 -5.83 -2.78 -4.28
N PHE A 62 -6.98 -3.25 -3.80
CA PHE A 62 -7.90 -2.42 -3.02
C PHE A 62 -7.25 -1.93 -1.71
N SER A 63 -6.59 -2.82 -0.97
CA SER A 63 -5.91 -2.51 0.29
C SER A 63 -4.73 -1.55 0.09
N SER A 64 -3.97 -1.73 -0.99
CA SER A 64 -2.88 -0.83 -1.38
C SER A 64 -3.37 0.60 -1.62
N GLY A 65 -4.54 0.75 -2.27
CA GLY A 65 -5.16 2.06 -2.49
C GLY A 65 -5.59 2.77 -1.19
N VAL A 66 -5.89 2.04 -0.12
CA VAL A 66 -6.17 2.60 1.22
C VAL A 66 -4.87 3.08 1.88
N ALA A 67 -3.81 2.29 1.80
CA ALA A 67 -2.51 2.61 2.38
C ALA A 67 -1.90 3.87 1.75
N LEU A 68 -1.98 3.99 0.41
CA LEU A 68 -1.45 5.13 -0.33
C LEU A 68 -2.08 6.46 0.11
N ALA A 69 -3.40 6.45 0.34
CA ALA A 69 -4.11 7.65 0.80
C ALA A 69 -3.60 8.11 2.18
N GLY A 70 -3.27 7.19 3.08
CA GLY A 70 -2.73 7.56 4.39
C GLY A 70 -1.27 8.04 4.33
N ILE A 71 -0.44 7.47 3.47
CA ILE A 71 0.97 7.87 3.29
C ILE A 71 1.08 9.32 2.81
N MET A 72 0.25 9.71 1.83
CA MET A 72 0.25 11.08 1.29
C MET A 72 -0.12 12.12 2.36
N ILE A 73 -0.98 11.75 3.30
CA ILE A 73 -1.44 12.67 4.33
C ILE A 73 -0.47 12.70 5.53
N ALA A 74 0.24 11.61 5.79
CA ALA A 74 1.19 11.51 6.90
C ALA A 74 2.39 12.47 6.75
N GLY A 75 2.88 12.70 5.52
CA GLY A 75 3.97 13.65 5.26
C GLY A 75 3.55 15.11 5.54
N VAL A 76 2.30 15.46 5.21
CA VAL A 76 1.73 16.78 5.47
C VAL A 76 1.51 17.01 6.97
N ASP A 77 1.09 15.96 7.69
CA ASP A 77 0.80 16.05 9.14
C ASP A 77 2.07 16.22 9.99
N MET A 78 3.22 15.66 9.55
CA MET A 78 4.49 15.77 10.28
C MET A 78 5.14 17.15 10.14
N THR A 79 5.17 17.72 8.94
CA THR A 79 5.76 19.04 8.68
C THR A 79 5.02 19.76 7.56
N PRO A 80 4.04 20.62 7.87
CA PRO A 80 3.26 21.31 6.83
C PRO A 80 4.10 22.29 6.00
N MET A 81 5.16 22.88 6.57
CA MET A 81 6.05 23.80 5.84
C MET A 81 7.05 23.11 4.88
N PHE A 82 7.35 21.83 5.08
CA PHE A 82 8.34 21.08 4.28
C PHE A 82 7.76 19.83 3.60
N ALA A 83 6.43 19.75 3.51
CA ALA A 83 5.72 18.57 3.02
C ALA A 83 6.12 18.20 1.58
N GLY A 84 6.32 19.20 0.71
CA GLY A 84 6.71 18.98 -0.69
C GLY A 84 8.08 18.33 -0.83
N THR A 85 9.09 18.85 -0.12
CA THR A 85 10.45 18.29 -0.14
C THR A 85 10.48 16.90 0.49
N LEU A 86 9.77 16.69 1.60
CA LEU A 86 9.69 15.40 2.28
C LEU A 86 9.04 14.32 1.40
N MET A 87 7.90 14.63 0.77
CA MET A 87 7.26 13.72 -0.18
C MET A 87 8.10 13.50 -1.44
N GLY A 88 8.82 14.52 -1.91
CA GLY A 88 9.74 14.41 -3.04
C GLY A 88 10.84 13.38 -2.76
N VAL A 89 11.51 13.48 -1.61
CA VAL A 89 12.53 12.52 -1.18
C VAL A 89 11.95 11.12 -0.97
N ALA A 90 10.77 11.00 -0.37
CA ALA A 90 10.11 9.70 -0.21
C ALA A 90 9.79 9.05 -1.57
N SER A 91 9.34 9.86 -2.54
CA SER A 91 8.98 9.39 -3.88
C SER A 91 10.21 9.02 -4.70
N THR A 92 11.33 9.73 -4.57
CA THR A 92 12.58 9.35 -5.25
C THR A 92 13.13 8.03 -4.71
N ILE A 93 13.12 7.81 -3.39
CA ILE A 93 13.52 6.52 -2.80
C ILE A 93 12.58 5.39 -3.28
N GLY A 94 11.27 5.65 -3.29
CA GLY A 94 10.29 4.70 -3.84
C GLY A 94 10.53 4.38 -5.31
N GLY A 95 10.79 5.41 -6.14
CA GLY A 95 11.10 5.27 -7.55
C GLY A 95 12.38 4.46 -7.80
N LEU A 96 13.44 4.71 -7.04
CA LEU A 96 14.68 3.92 -7.12
C LEU A 96 14.41 2.44 -6.85
N SER A 97 13.62 2.12 -5.82
CA SER A 97 13.23 0.75 -5.52
C SER A 97 12.50 0.09 -6.71
N THR A 98 11.56 0.79 -7.34
CA THR A 98 10.81 0.26 -8.48
C THR A 98 11.67 0.01 -9.72
N VAL A 99 12.81 0.69 -9.88
CA VAL A 99 13.76 0.44 -10.97
C VAL A 99 14.67 -0.74 -10.65
N ILE A 100 15.14 -0.85 -9.40
CA ILE A 100 16.08 -1.90 -8.98
C ILE A 100 15.42 -3.29 -9.00
N ILE A 101 14.16 -3.40 -8.55
CA ILE A 101 13.43 -4.67 -8.44
C ILE A 101 13.35 -5.44 -9.77
N PRO A 102 12.83 -4.88 -10.89
CA PRO A 102 12.74 -5.60 -12.16
C PRO A 102 14.11 -5.93 -12.76
N LEU A 103 15.13 -5.08 -12.54
CA LEU A 103 16.50 -5.37 -12.97
C LEU A 103 17.04 -6.63 -12.25
N LEU A 104 16.82 -6.72 -10.94
CA LEU A 104 17.22 -7.88 -10.16
C LEU A 104 16.41 -9.13 -10.53
N THR A 105 15.09 -9.01 -10.66
CA THR A 105 14.22 -10.12 -11.09
C THR A 105 14.59 -10.66 -12.46
N GLY A 106 14.95 -9.78 -13.41
CA GLY A 106 15.45 -10.18 -14.73
C GLY A 106 16.74 -10.98 -14.65
N TYR A 107 17.70 -10.53 -13.83
CA TYR A 107 18.95 -11.26 -13.59
C TYR A 107 18.70 -12.64 -12.96
N LEU A 108 17.86 -12.71 -11.93
CA LEU A 108 17.52 -13.94 -11.22
C LEU A 108 16.78 -14.96 -12.11
N THR A 109 15.86 -14.48 -12.97
CA THR A 109 15.02 -15.36 -13.82
C THR A 109 15.78 -15.90 -15.03
N THR A 110 16.88 -15.26 -15.46
CA THR A 110 17.69 -15.69 -16.61
C THR A 110 18.28 -17.11 -16.42
N HIS A 111 18.40 -17.58 -15.18
CA HIS A 111 18.86 -18.94 -14.85
C HIS A 111 17.75 -20.01 -14.92
N VAL A 112 16.48 -19.62 -14.91
CA VAL A 112 15.32 -20.54 -14.93
C VAL A 112 14.83 -20.80 -16.37
N SER A 113 15.11 -19.90 -17.32
CA SER A 113 14.66 -20.01 -18.72
C SER A 113 15.57 -20.86 -19.62
N LYS A 114 16.49 -21.66 -19.06
CA LYS A 114 17.43 -22.52 -19.79
C LYS A 114 17.08 -24.02 -19.77
N GLU A 115 15.81 -24.37 -19.60
CA GLU A 115 15.26 -25.70 -19.92
C GLU A 115 14.02 -25.58 -20.82
#